data_AF-A0A2N3CPX8-F1
#
_entry.id   AF-A0A2N3CPX8-F1
#
_cell.length_a   1.000
_cell.length_b   1.000
_cell.length_c   1.000
_cell.angle_alpha   90.00
_cell.angle_beta   90.00
_cell.angle_gamma   90.00
#
_symmetry.space_group_name_H-M   'P 1'
#
loop_
_entity.id
_entity.type
_entity.pdbx_description
1 polymer ?
#
loop_
_entity_poly.entity_id
_entity_poly.type
_entity_poly.pdbx_seq_one_letter_code
_entity_poly.pdbx_strand_id
1 'polypeptide(L)'
;WEELGERIGTAFQVADDLKDCLLDSAQTGKPAGQDAQHGRPNAVAVHGVEGAIRWLEDILAGAIASIPSCPGEAMLAQMVRLQAERLTPVGHAGLKV
;
A
#
# COMPACT_ATOMS: atom_id res chain seq x y z
N TRP A 1 -9.70 -15.74 3.34
CA TRP A 1 -9.91 -14.65 4.33
C TRP A 1 -8.62 -14.28 5.05
N GLU A 2 -7.88 -15.25 5.60
CA GLU A 2 -6.57 -15.00 6.24
C GLU A 2 -5.57 -14.29 5.31
N GLU A 3 -5.29 -14.88 4.14
CA GLU A 3 -4.40 -14.28 3.13
C GLU A 3 -4.83 -12.87 2.71
N LEU A 4 -6.14 -12.63 2.54
CA LEU A 4 -6.67 -11.31 2.23
C LEU A 4 -6.32 -10.30 3.34
N GLY A 5 -6.50 -10.68 4.60
CA GLY A 5 -6.18 -9.84 5.75
C GLY A 5 -4.69 -9.53 5.86
N GLU A 6 -3.84 -10.56 5.68
CA GLU A 6 -2.38 -10.40 5.68
C GLU A 6 -1.93 -9.42 4.61
N ARG A 7 -2.37 -9.62 3.36
CA ARG A 7 -1.99 -8.77 2.22
C ARG A 7 -2.47 -7.33 2.40
N ILE A 8 -3.70 -7.12 2.89
CA ILE A 8 -4.19 -5.78 3.20
C ILE A 8 -3.31 -5.13 4.28
N GLY A 9 -3.03 -5.85 5.36
CA GLY A 9 -2.17 -5.36 6.45
C GLY A 9 -0.76 -4.98 5.97
N THR A 10 -0.15 -5.80 5.10
CA THR A 10 1.16 -5.49 4.50
C THR A 10 1.07 -4.28 3.58
N ALA A 11 0.06 -4.17 2.72
CA ALA A 11 -0.12 -3.02 1.84
C ALA A 11 -0.22 -1.70 2.60
N PHE A 12 -0.94 -1.69 3.74
CA PHE A 12 -1.03 -0.50 4.59
C PHE A 12 0.33 -0.09 5.17
N GLN A 13 1.17 -1.03 5.60
CA GLN A 13 2.51 -0.73 6.10
C GLN A 13 3.41 -0.16 5.00
N VAL A 14 3.45 -0.80 3.83
CA VAL A 14 4.27 -0.31 2.70
C VAL A 14 3.83 1.09 2.24
N ALA A 15 2.52 1.36 2.23
CA ALA A 15 2.00 2.68 1.91
C ALA A 15 2.36 3.74 2.97
N ASP A 16 2.43 3.37 4.24
CA ASP A 16 2.88 4.26 5.32
C ASP A 16 4.38 4.58 5.19
N ASP A 17 5.21 3.56 4.92
CA ASP A 17 6.64 3.73 4.65
C ASP A 17 6.91 4.67 3.48
N LEU A 18 6.13 4.55 2.39
CA LEU A 18 6.19 5.44 1.25
C LEU A 18 5.80 6.87 1.62
N LYS A 19 4.80 7.06 2.49
CA LYS A 19 4.39 8.38 2.95
C LYS A 19 5.43 9.02 3.87
N ASP A 20 6.02 8.27 4.80
CA ASP A 20 7.09 8.76 5.69
C ASP A 20 8.31 9.22 4.91
N CYS A 21 8.58 8.59 3.75
CA CYS A 21 9.68 8.96 2.87
C CYS A 21 9.35 10.10 1.89
N LEU A 22 8.16 10.12 1.29
CA LEU A 22 7.83 11.01 0.17
C LEU A 22 7.13 12.30 0.58
N LEU A 23 6.45 12.30 1.72
CA LEU A 23 5.65 13.43 2.16
C LEU A 23 6.36 14.20 3.27
N ASP A 24 6.23 15.52 3.23
CA ASP A 24 6.77 16.37 4.28
C ASP A 24 5.84 16.45 5.50
N SER A 25 6.31 17.11 6.55
CA SER A 25 5.55 17.28 7.78
C SER A 25 4.30 18.16 7.63
N ALA A 26 4.26 19.04 6.62
CA ALA A 26 3.08 19.85 6.34
C ALA A 26 1.96 19.00 5.70
N GLN A 27 2.32 17.97 4.93
CA GLN A 27 1.40 17.04 4.30
C GLN A 27 0.92 15.93 5.25
N THR A 28 1.78 15.46 6.16
CA THR A 28 1.45 14.35 7.07
C THR A 28 0.94 14.81 8.45
N GLY A 29 1.15 16.08 8.81
CA GLY A 29 0.83 16.61 10.14
C GLY A 29 1.70 16.04 11.27
N LYS A 30 2.79 15.33 10.93
CA LYS A 30 3.76 14.72 11.85
C LYS A 30 5.18 14.96 11.30
N PRO A 31 6.25 14.84 12.10
CA PRO A 31 7.60 14.90 11.57
C PRO A 31 7.80 13.80 10.51
N ALA A 32 8.52 14.08 9.41
CA ALA A 32 8.84 13.09 8.38
C ALA A 32 10.09 12.27 8.76
N GLY A 33 10.29 11.13 8.10
CA GLY A 33 11.47 10.27 8.30
C GLY A 33 11.54 9.64 9.69
N GLN A 34 10.39 9.39 10.32
CA GLN A 34 10.35 8.84 11.68
C GLN A 34 10.87 7.41 11.74
N ASP A 35 10.71 6.63 10.67
CA ASP A 35 11.17 5.25 10.68
C ASP A 35 12.69 5.15 10.63
N ALA A 36 13.32 5.98 9.80
CA ALA A 36 14.78 6.10 9.74
C ALA A 36 15.36 6.58 11.08
N GLN A 37 14.71 7.54 11.75
CA GLN A 37 15.16 8.06 13.05
C GLN A 37 15.08 7.01 14.17
N HIS A 38 14.09 6.11 14.13
CA HIS A 38 13.88 5.09 15.15
C HIS A 38 14.44 3.71 14.79
N GLY A 39 15.09 3.57 13.63
CA GLY A 39 15.62 2.28 13.15
C GLY A 39 14.52 1.24 12.91
N ARG A 40 13.33 1.68 12.50
CA ARG A 40 12.21 0.79 12.20
C ARG A 40 12.40 0.16 10.81
N PRO A 41 11.94 -1.09 10.60
CA PRO A 41 11.85 -1.66 9.26
C PRO A 41 11.02 -0.74 8.36
N ASN A 42 11.48 -0.52 7.13
CA ASN A 42 10.83 0.37 6.19
C ASN A 42 11.04 -0.15 4.75
N ALA A 43 9.95 -0.32 4.01
CA ALA A 43 9.95 -0.86 2.66
C ALA A 43 10.76 -0.01 1.67
N VAL A 44 10.74 1.31 1.81
CA VAL A 44 11.52 2.22 0.95
C VAL A 44 13.00 2.08 1.21
N ALA A 45 13.41 1.90 2.47
CA ALA A 45 14.81 1.66 2.82
C ALA A 45 15.35 0.34 2.23
N VAL A 46 14.50 -0.68 2.07
CA VAL A 46 14.88 -1.99 1.53
C VAL A 46 14.84 -2.01 -0.01
N HIS A 47 13.79 -1.45 -0.61
CA HIS A 47 13.50 -1.61 -2.03
C HIS A 47 13.74 -0.35 -2.88
N GLY A 48 14.02 0.79 -2.26
CA GLY A 48 13.89 2.10 -2.90
C GLY A 48 12.43 2.47 -3.14
N VAL A 49 12.19 3.72 -3.56
CA VAL A 49 10.83 4.24 -3.78
C VAL A 49 10.11 3.46 -4.89
N GLU A 50 10.73 3.29 -6.06
CA GLU A 50 10.12 2.59 -7.18
C GLU A 50 9.96 1.09 -6.92
N GLY A 51 10.84 0.50 -6.10
CA GLY A 51 10.70 -0.89 -5.66
C GLY A 51 9.54 -1.07 -4.68
N ALA A 52 9.40 -0.17 -3.71
CA ALA A 52 8.30 -0.21 -2.75
C ALA A 52 6.93 0.04 -3.41
N ILE A 53 6.84 0.92 -4.42
CA ILE A 53 5.61 1.12 -5.21
C ILE A 53 5.23 -0.18 -5.95
N ARG A 54 6.15 -0.79 -6.69
CA ARG A 54 5.87 -2.05 -7.40
C ARG A 54 5.45 -3.16 -6.45
N TRP A 55 6.13 -3.26 -5.30
CA TRP A 55 5.77 -4.25 -4.30
C TRP A 55 4.37 -4.01 -3.72
N LEU A 56 3.99 -2.75 -3.46
CA LEU A 56 2.64 -2.38 -3.05
C LEU A 56 1.59 -2.82 -4.09
N GLU A 57 1.86 -2.57 -5.38
CA GLU A 57 0.99 -3.00 -6.49
C GLU A 57 0.82 -4.52 -6.53
N ASP A 58 1.91 -5.28 -6.40
CA ASP A 58 1.88 -6.75 -6.37
C ASP A 58 1.08 -7.30 -5.18
N ILE A 59 1.24 -6.71 -4.00
CA ILE A 59 0.49 -7.09 -2.79
C ILE A 59 -1.00 -6.87 -3.02
N LEU A 60 -1.39 -5.71 -3.56
CA LEU A 60 -2.78 -5.33 -3.78
C LEU A 60 -3.45 -6.20 -4.86
N ALA A 61 -2.72 -6.52 -5.94
CA ALA A 61 -3.17 -7.49 -6.94
C ALA A 61 -3.42 -8.87 -6.31
N GLY A 62 -2.47 -9.33 -5.48
CA GLY A 62 -2.62 -10.57 -4.72
C GLY A 62 -3.79 -10.54 -3.74
N ALA A 63 -4.06 -9.39 -3.11
CA ALA A 63 -5.18 -9.23 -2.18
C ALA A 63 -6.51 -9.48 -2.89
N ILE A 64 -6.71 -8.84 -4.05
CA ILE A 64 -7.91 -9.04 -4.88
C ILE A 64 -8.04 -10.51 -5.31
N ALA A 65 -6.93 -11.14 -5.73
CA ALA A 65 -6.91 -12.54 -6.14
C ALA A 65 -7.20 -13.51 -4.98
N SER A 66 -6.91 -13.13 -3.74
CA SER A 66 -7.13 -13.95 -2.54
C SER A 66 -8.56 -13.87 -1.98
N ILE A 67 -9.45 -13.06 -2.58
CA ILE A 67 -10.85 -12.97 -2.17
C ILE A 67 -11.52 -14.33 -2.45
N PRO A 68 -12.01 -15.05 -1.43
CA PRO A 68 -12.70 -16.31 -1.65
C PRO A 68 -14.08 -16.06 -2.25
N SER A 69 -14.62 -17.06 -2.97
CA SER A 69 -15.97 -16.97 -3.50
C SER A 69 -16.99 -16.73 -2.39
N CYS A 70 -17.71 -15.63 -2.49
CA CYS A 70 -18.73 -15.23 -1.53
C CYS A 70 -19.79 -14.34 -2.17
N PRO A 71 -20.99 -14.24 -1.58
CA PRO A 71 -21.93 -13.18 -1.95
C PRO A 71 -21.25 -11.81 -1.83
N GLY A 72 -21.31 -11.00 -2.90
CA GLY A 72 -20.69 -9.67 -2.92
C GLY A 72 -19.20 -9.64 -3.25
N GLU A 73 -18.59 -10.74 -3.68
CA GLU A 73 -17.18 -10.82 -4.11
C GLU A 73 -16.77 -9.67 -5.05
N ALA A 74 -17.56 -9.42 -6.10
CA ALA A 74 -17.28 -8.36 -7.06
C ALA A 74 -17.27 -6.96 -6.41
N MET A 75 -18.19 -6.70 -5.47
CA MET A 75 -18.25 -5.44 -4.74
C MET A 75 -17.04 -5.29 -3.81
N LEU A 76 -16.65 -6.36 -3.12
CA LEU A 76 -15.46 -6.37 -2.27
C LEU A 76 -14.19 -6.13 -3.09
N ALA A 77 -14.03 -6.80 -4.23
CA ALA A 77 -12.91 -6.59 -5.14
C ALA A 77 -12.85 -5.13 -5.63
N GLN A 78 -13.99 -4.53 -5.95
CA GLN A 78 -14.06 -3.12 -6.34
C GLN A 78 -13.66 -2.19 -5.18
N MET A 79 -14.13 -2.46 -3.95
CA MET A 79 -13.72 -1.68 -2.78
C MET A 79 -12.20 -1.75 -2.55
N VAL A 80 -11.61 -2.94 -2.66
CA VAL A 80 -10.15 -3.13 -2.50
C VAL A 80 -9.39 -2.33 -3.58
N ARG A 81 -9.85 -2.32 -4.83
CA ARG A 81 -9.26 -1.49 -5.91
C ARG A 81 -9.30 0.00 -5.61
N LEU A 82 -10.45 0.50 -5.15
CA LEU A 82 -10.57 1.92 -4.78
C LEU A 82 -9.68 2.29 -3.59
N GLN A 83 -9.51 1.38 -2.63
CA GLN A 83 -8.59 1.60 -1.51
C GLN A 83 -7.11 1.56 -1.96
N ALA A 84 -6.76 0.64 -2.86
CA ALA A 84 -5.44 0.55 -3.49
C ALA A 84 -5.03 1.87 -4.16
N GLU A 85 -5.93 2.45 -4.95
CA GLU A 85 -5.72 3.75 -5.61
C GLU A 85 -5.46 4.87 -4.58
N ARG A 86 -6.21 4.89 -3.48
CA ARG A 86 -6.03 5.88 -2.41
C ARG A 86 -4.73 5.70 -1.62
N LEU A 87 -4.24 4.46 -1.50
CA LEU A 87 -3.02 4.16 -0.76
C LEU A 87 -1.75 4.54 -1.51
N THR A 88 -1.80 4.57 -2.85
CA THR A 88 -0.64 4.84 -3.69
C THR A 88 -0.34 6.35 -3.72
N PRO A 89 0.77 6.83 -3.12
CA PRO A 89 0.99 8.26 -2.88
C PRO A 89 1.40 9.05 -4.14
N VAL A 90 1.75 8.36 -5.23
CA VAL A 90 2.00 8.97 -6.54
C VAL A 90 0.83 8.64 -7.45
N GLY A 91 0.12 9.67 -7.93
CA GLY A 91 -1.01 9.52 -8.84
C GLY A 91 -0.57 8.77 -10.11
N HIS A 92 -0.83 7.46 -10.14
CA HIS A 92 -0.57 6.65 -11.32
C HIS A 92 -1.74 6.79 -12.29
N ALA A 93 -1.53 7.64 -13.29
CA ALA A 93 -2.27 7.69 -14.54
C ALA A 93 -2.10 6.41 -15.40
N GLY A 94 -1.98 5.24 -14.79
CA GLY A 94 -1.41 4.04 -15.43
C GLY A 94 -2.14 2.72 -15.21
N LEU A 95 -3.21 2.65 -14.40
CA LEU A 95 -4.00 1.43 -14.26
C LEU A 95 -4.95 1.25 -15.45
N LYS A 96 -4.42 0.68 -16.54
CA LYS A 96 -5.23 -0.15 -17.43
C LYS A 96 -5.22 -1.56 -16.83
N VAL A 97 -6.28 -1.89 -16.10
CA VAL A 97 -6.70 -3.29 -15.89
C VAL A 97 -7.86 -3.57 -16.83
#